data_AF-A0A2R2IRA7-F1
#
_entry.id   AF-A0A2R2IRA7-F1
#
_cell.length_a   1.000
_cell.length_b   1.000
_cell.length_c   1.000
_cell.angle_alpha   90.00
_cell.angle_beta   90.00
_cell.angle_gamma   90.00
#
_symmetry.space_group_name_H-M   'P 1'
#
loop_
_entity.id
_entity.type
_entity.pdbx_description
1 polymer ?
#
loop_
_entity_poly.entity_id
_entity_poly.type
_entity_poly.pdbx_seq_one_letter_code
_entity_poly.pdbx_strand_id
1 'polypeptide(L)'
;MKACIAILLCCSLPAWAEQPADWVVYQDGKSLQLAIDGNSLWLGKDGLVHFIHQERFARQRYEKSYRLHFYIRRTTGYADCKQYQYVFVGSEYFDQNNKHLFSTMFPVPRYAWKWQPVNEDSVAHAMMKVICEAAGAASQNN
;
A
#
# COMPACT_ATOMS: atom_id res chain seq x y z
N MET A 1 -49.50 8.90 36.76
CA MET A 1 -48.63 8.24 35.76
C MET A 1 -47.63 9.27 35.27
N LYS A 2 -46.37 9.20 35.71
CA LYS A 2 -45.31 10.15 35.32
C LYS A 2 -44.46 9.50 34.25
N ALA A 3 -44.50 10.03 33.03
CA ALA A 3 -43.65 9.61 31.92
C ALA A 3 -42.26 10.24 32.08
N CYS A 4 -41.22 9.42 32.20
CA CYS A 4 -39.84 9.86 32.07
C CYS A 4 -39.39 9.60 30.63
N ILE A 5 -39.25 10.67 29.85
CA ILE A 5 -38.61 10.63 28.53
C ILE A 5 -37.10 10.71 28.79
N ALA A 6 -36.41 9.57 28.66
CA ALA A 6 -34.96 9.51 28.69
C ALA A 6 -34.42 9.92 27.31
N ILE A 7 -33.77 11.07 27.25
CA ILE A 7 -33.02 11.56 26.08
C ILE A 7 -31.75 10.72 25.98
N LEU A 8 -31.70 9.80 25.02
CA LEU A 8 -30.47 9.11 24.60
C LEU A 8 -29.57 10.11 23.87
N LEU A 9 -28.64 10.74 24.60
CA LEU A 9 -27.46 11.35 24.00
C LEU A 9 -26.61 10.23 23.38
N CYS A 10 -26.72 10.07 22.07
CA CYS A 10 -25.74 9.34 21.29
C CYS A 10 -24.43 10.12 21.32
N CYS A 11 -23.51 9.74 22.21
CA CYS A 11 -22.11 10.14 22.12
C CYS A 11 -21.53 9.55 20.83
N SER A 12 -21.53 10.34 19.75
CA SER A 12 -20.73 10.07 18.56
C SER A 12 -19.26 10.22 18.96
N LEU A 13 -18.61 9.12 19.32
CA LEU A 13 -17.16 9.08 19.40
C LEU A 13 -16.60 9.57 18.05
N PRO A 14 -15.57 10.43 18.04
CA PRO A 14 -14.90 10.79 16.80
C PRO A 14 -14.36 9.49 16.23
N ALA A 15 -14.93 9.07 15.10
CA ALA A 15 -14.29 8.08 14.27
C ALA A 15 -12.90 8.64 13.97
N TRP A 16 -11.85 8.01 14.50
CA TRP A 16 -10.49 8.28 14.07
C TRP A 16 -10.46 7.95 12.58
N ALA A 17 -10.67 8.99 11.77
CA ALA A 17 -10.59 8.88 10.34
C ALA A 17 -9.19 8.40 10.03
N GLU A 18 -9.11 7.24 9.39
CA GLU A 18 -7.87 6.71 8.84
C GLU A 18 -7.23 7.83 8.02
N GLN A 19 -5.96 8.13 8.30
CA GLN A 19 -5.28 9.22 7.60
C GLN A 19 -5.35 8.95 6.10
N PRO A 20 -5.68 9.95 5.27
CA PRO A 20 -5.70 9.75 3.83
C PRO A 20 -4.31 9.31 3.38
N ALA A 21 -4.26 8.29 2.52
CA ALA A 21 -3.00 7.81 1.95
C ALA A 21 -2.27 8.95 1.23
N ASP A 22 -0.94 8.99 1.39
CA ASP A 22 -0.08 10.02 0.82
C ASP A 22 0.57 9.48 -0.47
N TRP A 23 -0.18 9.50 -1.58
CA TRP A 23 0.27 8.86 -2.82
C TRP A 23 1.37 9.64 -3.52
N VAL A 24 2.60 9.12 -3.44
CA VAL A 24 3.75 9.56 -4.24
C VAL A 24 3.74 8.83 -5.58
N VAL A 25 3.24 9.50 -6.62
CA VAL A 25 3.19 8.96 -7.99
C VAL A 25 4.58 9.02 -8.62
N TYR A 26 5.12 7.86 -9.00
CA TYR A 26 6.44 7.76 -9.65
C TYR A 26 6.34 7.40 -11.14
N GLN A 27 5.16 6.99 -11.62
CA GLN A 27 4.87 6.82 -13.04
C GLN A 27 3.40 7.14 -13.32
N ASP A 28 3.14 8.06 -14.24
CA ASP A 28 1.78 8.43 -14.67
C ASP A 28 1.62 8.21 -16.17
N GLY A 29 1.06 7.07 -16.55
CA GLY A 29 0.83 6.67 -17.93
C GLY A 29 -0.65 6.63 -18.30
N LYS A 30 -0.97 6.79 -19.58
CA LYS A 30 -2.37 6.80 -20.09
C LYS A 30 -3.20 5.58 -19.68
N SER A 31 -2.58 4.42 -19.48
CA SER A 31 -3.25 3.16 -19.13
C SER A 31 -3.07 2.74 -17.67
N LEU A 32 -2.05 3.28 -16.99
CA LEU A 32 -1.58 2.81 -15.69
C LEU A 32 -0.83 3.92 -14.97
N GLN A 33 -1.22 4.18 -13.74
CA GLN A 33 -0.49 5.01 -12.79
C GLN A 33 0.08 4.13 -11.68
N LEU A 34 1.33 4.39 -11.30
CA LEU A 34 2.04 3.71 -10.23
C LEU A 34 2.42 4.70 -9.13
N ALA A 35 2.16 4.32 -7.88
CA ALA A 35 2.42 5.15 -6.73
C ALA A 35 2.88 4.34 -5.50
N ILE A 36 3.54 5.02 -4.57
CA ILE A 36 3.83 4.53 -3.23
C ILE A 36 3.01 5.33 -2.23
N ASP A 37 2.46 4.70 -1.20
CA ASP A 37 1.87 5.42 -0.07
C ASP A 37 2.99 5.87 0.89
N GLY A 38 3.26 7.18 0.94
CA GLY A 38 4.26 7.79 1.81
C GLY A 38 4.05 7.47 3.28
N ASN A 39 2.79 7.42 3.72
CA ASN A 39 2.43 7.08 5.11
C ASN A 39 2.70 5.61 5.47
N SER A 40 2.89 4.74 4.46
CA SER A 40 3.19 3.33 4.66
C SER A 40 4.67 3.01 4.83
N LEU A 41 5.54 4.01 4.60
CA LEU A 41 6.99 3.87 4.62
C LEU A 41 7.53 3.88 6.04
N TRP A 42 8.13 2.75 6.46
CA TRP A 42 8.83 2.67 7.73
C TRP A 42 9.97 1.65 7.68
N LEU A 43 11.08 1.95 8.37
CA LEU A 43 12.22 1.07 8.50
C LEU A 43 12.01 0.09 9.67
N GLY A 44 11.96 -1.20 9.36
CA GLY A 44 11.87 -2.26 10.35
C GLY A 44 13.18 -2.52 11.07
N LYS A 45 13.08 -3.16 12.24
CA LYS A 45 14.25 -3.57 13.06
C LYS A 45 15.17 -4.56 12.33
N ASP A 46 14.65 -5.23 11.32
CA ASP A 46 15.37 -6.13 10.44
C ASP A 46 16.09 -5.41 9.28
N GLY A 47 16.04 -4.08 9.26
CA GLY A 47 16.68 -3.24 8.25
C GLY A 47 15.94 -3.18 6.92
N LEU A 48 14.71 -3.70 6.85
CA LEU A 48 13.87 -3.64 5.66
C LEU A 48 12.91 -2.47 5.73
N VAL A 49 12.67 -1.82 4.59
CA VAL A 49 11.67 -0.75 4.47
C VAL A 49 10.34 -1.39 4.07
N HIS A 50 9.33 -1.26 4.91
CA HIS A 50 7.97 -1.62 4.55
C HIS A 50 7.35 -0.55 3.65
N PHE A 51 6.51 -0.96 2.69
CA PHE A 51 5.80 -0.02 1.83
C PHE A 51 4.51 -0.63 1.26
N ILE A 52 3.61 0.24 0.81
CA ILE A 52 2.43 -0.08 0.00
C ILE A 52 2.61 0.53 -1.38
N HIS A 53 2.57 -0.33 -2.40
CA HIS A 53 2.62 0.03 -3.80
C HIS A 53 1.22 -0.02 -4.42
N GLN A 54 0.82 1.01 -5.15
CA GLN A 54 -0.46 1.07 -5.85
C GLN A 54 -0.28 1.05 -7.36
N GLU A 55 -1.05 0.18 -8.01
CA GLU A 55 -1.33 0.20 -9.44
C GLU A 55 -2.77 0.68 -9.65
N ARG A 56 -2.96 1.77 -10.38
CA ARG A 56 -4.27 2.28 -10.78
C ARG A 56 -4.41 2.17 -12.29
N PHE A 57 -5.34 1.34 -12.75
CA PHE A 57 -5.57 1.06 -14.16
C PHE A 57 -6.67 1.97 -14.73
N ALA A 58 -6.47 2.46 -15.96
CA ALA A 58 -7.49 3.24 -16.67
C ALA A 58 -8.69 2.39 -17.13
N ARG A 59 -8.52 1.06 -17.17
CA ARG A 59 -9.55 0.09 -17.56
C ARG A 59 -9.60 -1.05 -16.55
N GLN A 60 -10.78 -1.64 -16.40
CA GLN A 60 -11.00 -2.78 -15.52
C GLN A 60 -10.05 -3.93 -15.88
N ARG A 61 -9.45 -4.53 -14.86
CA ARG A 61 -8.60 -5.72 -14.94
C ARG A 61 -9.35 -6.90 -14.34
N TYR A 62 -8.96 -8.10 -14.73
CA TYR A 62 -9.50 -9.34 -14.19
C TYR A 62 -8.36 -10.16 -13.59
N GLU A 63 -8.47 -10.48 -12.30
CA GLU A 63 -7.57 -11.41 -11.60
C GLU A 63 -8.20 -12.80 -11.60
N LYS A 64 -7.61 -13.71 -12.38
CA LYS A 64 -8.14 -15.07 -12.60
C LYS A 64 -8.15 -15.89 -11.33
N SER A 65 -7.12 -15.76 -10.49
CA SER A 65 -6.93 -16.56 -9.28
C SER A 65 -8.07 -16.35 -8.27
N TYR A 66 -8.65 -15.15 -8.26
CA TYR A 66 -9.76 -14.78 -7.37
C TYR A 66 -11.08 -14.57 -8.11
N ARG A 67 -11.08 -14.76 -9.43
CA ARG A 67 -12.23 -14.47 -10.32
C ARG A 67 -12.80 -13.06 -10.11
N LEU A 68 -11.93 -12.09 -9.92
CA LEU A 68 -12.27 -10.74 -9.47
C LEU A 68 -12.00 -9.69 -10.55
N HIS A 69 -12.92 -8.75 -10.73
CA HIS A 69 -12.69 -7.56 -11.54
C HIS A 69 -12.34 -6.36 -10.66
N PHE A 70 -11.32 -5.59 -11.04
CA PHE A 70 -10.80 -4.49 -10.24
C PHE A 70 -10.21 -3.36 -11.10
N TYR A 71 -10.00 -2.19 -10.51
CA TYR A 71 -9.32 -1.04 -11.15
C TYR A 71 -8.06 -0.62 -10.42
N ILE A 72 -7.94 -0.98 -9.14
CA ILE A 72 -6.79 -0.61 -8.31
C ILE A 72 -6.29 -1.87 -7.62
N ARG A 73 -4.98 -2.10 -7.66
CA ARG A 73 -4.30 -3.10 -6.84
C ARG A 73 -3.33 -2.38 -5.92
N ARG A 74 -3.41 -2.64 -4.63
CA ARG A 74 -2.41 -2.23 -3.64
C ARG A 74 -1.64 -3.46 -3.19
N THR A 75 -0.33 -3.35 -3.11
CA THR A 75 0.55 -4.47 -2.82
C THR A 75 1.46 -4.10 -1.68
N THR A 76 1.43 -4.88 -0.61
CA THR A 76 2.37 -4.74 0.50
C THR A 76 3.71 -5.32 0.08
N GLY A 77 4.79 -4.58 0.33
CA GLY A 77 6.13 -5.01 0.03
C GLY A 77 7.16 -4.63 1.09
N TYR A 78 8.34 -5.23 0.92
CA TYR A 78 9.54 -4.91 1.69
C TYR A 78 10.69 -4.64 0.73
N ALA A 79 11.49 -3.62 1.03
CA ALA A 79 12.68 -3.27 0.28
C ALA A 79 13.92 -3.44 1.16
N ASP A 80 14.95 -4.07 0.60
CA ASP A 80 16.31 -4.03 1.13
C ASP A 80 17.06 -2.97 0.32
N CYS A 81 17.16 -1.76 0.88
CA CYS A 81 17.84 -0.64 0.23
C CYS A 81 19.36 -0.81 0.17
N LYS A 82 19.96 -1.70 0.97
CA LYS A 82 21.40 -2.00 0.90
C LYS A 82 21.73 -2.91 -0.28
N GLN A 83 20.87 -3.90 -0.53
CA GLN A 83 21.00 -4.82 -1.66
C GLN A 83 20.24 -4.38 -2.92
N TYR A 84 19.51 -3.26 -2.84
CA TYR A 84 18.73 -2.67 -3.92
C TYR A 84 17.75 -3.66 -4.57
N GLN A 85 16.94 -4.29 -3.73
CA GLN A 85 15.96 -5.29 -4.12
C GLN A 85 14.66 -5.15 -3.31
N TYR A 86 13.57 -5.70 -3.83
CA TYR A 86 12.28 -5.69 -3.15
C TYR A 86 11.55 -7.02 -3.25
N VAL A 87 10.51 -7.19 -2.44
CA VAL A 87 9.59 -8.31 -2.52
C VAL A 87 8.17 -7.82 -2.26
N PHE A 88 7.21 -8.42 -2.96
CA PHE A 88 5.78 -8.27 -2.70
C PHE A 88 5.25 -9.48 -1.94
N VAL A 89 4.44 -9.22 -0.92
CA VAL A 89 4.00 -10.26 0.02
C VAL A 89 2.49 -10.38 0.16
N GLY A 90 1.73 -9.37 -0.24
CA GLY A 90 0.27 -9.39 -0.12
C GLY A 90 -0.36 -8.39 -1.08
N SER A 91 -1.63 -8.58 -1.40
CA SER A 91 -2.35 -7.71 -2.32
C SER A 91 -3.78 -7.46 -1.89
N GLU A 92 -4.24 -6.24 -2.16
CA GLU A 92 -5.59 -5.75 -1.95
C GLU A 92 -6.12 -5.16 -3.25
N TYR A 93 -7.42 -5.31 -3.48
CA TYR A 93 -8.07 -5.01 -4.74
C TYR A 93 -9.27 -4.10 -4.49
N PHE A 94 -9.41 -3.08 -5.34
CA PHE A 94 -10.44 -2.06 -5.20
C PHE A 94 -11.10 -1.77 -6.55
N ASP A 95 -12.33 -1.27 -6.49
CA ASP A 95 -13.03 -0.74 -7.66
C ASP A 95 -12.50 0.65 -8.07
N GLN A 96 -13.10 1.24 -9.10
CA GLN A 96 -12.71 2.55 -9.62
C GLN A 96 -12.89 3.70 -8.60
N ASN A 97 -13.84 3.54 -7.67
CA ASN A 97 -14.19 4.51 -6.64
C ASN A 97 -13.42 4.27 -5.34
N ASN A 98 -12.37 3.43 -5.39
CA ASN A 98 -11.57 3.06 -4.23
C ASN A 98 -12.34 2.27 -3.17
N LYS A 99 -13.47 1.64 -3.52
CA LYS A 99 -14.17 0.71 -2.64
C LYS A 99 -13.41 -0.60 -2.61
N HIS A 100 -13.10 -1.08 -1.41
CA HIS A 100 -12.48 -2.38 -1.19
C HIS A 100 -13.33 -3.52 -1.77
N LEU A 101 -12.67 -4.47 -2.45
CA LEU A 101 -13.31 -5.65 -3.03
C LEU A 101 -12.78 -6.94 -2.40
N PHE A 102 -11.46 -7.03 -2.20
CA PHE A 102 -10.80 -8.26 -1.74
C PHE A 102 -9.39 -7.96 -1.22
N SER A 103 -8.92 -8.76 -0.26
CA SER A 103 -7.52 -8.81 0.17
C SER A 103 -7.04 -10.25 0.30
N THR A 104 -5.76 -10.49 0.00
CA THR A 104 -5.10 -11.76 0.34
C THR A 104 -5.12 -11.96 1.85
N MET A 105 -5.56 -13.12 2.31
CA MET A 105 -5.80 -13.38 3.74
C MET A 105 -4.51 -13.39 4.58
N PHE A 106 -3.39 -13.88 4.03
CA PHE A 106 -2.10 -13.92 4.69
C PHE A 106 -1.01 -13.43 3.76
N PRO A 107 -0.02 -12.68 4.27
CA PRO A 107 1.17 -12.36 3.49
C PRO A 107 1.98 -13.64 3.22
N VAL A 108 2.71 -13.65 2.11
CA VAL A 108 3.69 -14.70 1.82
C VAL A 108 4.68 -14.77 2.98
N PRO A 109 4.89 -15.95 3.61
CA PRO A 109 5.80 -16.07 4.74
C PRO A 109 7.24 -15.84 4.31
N ARG A 110 8.06 -15.28 5.22
CA ARG A 110 9.41 -14.78 4.91
C ARG A 110 10.34 -15.81 4.26
N TYR A 111 10.25 -17.08 4.67
CA TYR A 111 11.08 -18.16 4.08
C TYR A 111 10.77 -18.41 2.60
N ALA A 112 9.60 -17.97 2.11
CA ALA A 112 9.15 -18.15 0.73
C ALA A 112 9.25 -16.85 -0.09
N TRP A 113 9.86 -15.80 0.45
CA TRP A 113 10.03 -14.54 -0.25
C TRP A 113 10.94 -14.71 -1.47
N LYS A 114 10.50 -14.12 -2.59
CA LYS A 114 11.24 -14.08 -3.84
C LYS A 114 11.68 -12.67 -4.12
N TRP A 115 12.89 -12.34 -3.69
CA TRP A 115 13.50 -11.04 -3.92
C TRP A 115 13.66 -10.75 -5.42
N GLN A 116 13.31 -9.53 -5.79
CA GLN A 116 13.46 -8.98 -7.13
C GLN A 116 14.60 -7.96 -7.10
N PRO A 117 15.77 -8.27 -7.69
CA PRO A 117 16.82 -7.28 -7.87
C PRO A 117 16.34 -6.20 -8.83
N VAL A 118 16.77 -4.96 -8.61
CA VAL A 118 16.35 -3.81 -9.42
C VAL A 118 17.49 -3.28 -10.25
N ASN A 119 17.26 -3.17 -11.55
CA ASN A 119 18.17 -2.55 -12.51
C ASN A 119 17.79 -1.08 -12.73
N GLU A 120 18.78 -0.21 -12.95
CA GLU A 120 18.59 1.25 -13.07
C GLU A 120 17.64 1.65 -14.22
N ASP A 121 17.66 0.91 -15.33
CA ASP A 121 16.80 1.18 -16.50
C ASP A 121 15.35 0.68 -16.35
N SER A 122 14.98 0.16 -15.17
CA SER A 122 13.65 -0.44 -14.94
C SER A 122 12.68 0.53 -14.27
N VAL A 123 11.39 0.33 -14.49
CA VAL A 123 10.34 1.04 -13.74
C VAL A 123 10.46 0.82 -12.23
N ALA A 124 10.94 -0.35 -11.82
CA ALA A 124 11.19 -0.65 -10.41
C ALA A 124 12.31 0.21 -9.81
N HIS A 125 13.22 0.78 -10.61
CA HIS A 125 14.22 1.74 -10.13
C HIS A 125 13.57 3.02 -9.62
N ALA A 126 12.61 3.58 -10.37
CA ALA A 126 11.87 4.76 -9.94
C ALA A 126 11.10 4.51 -8.63
N MET A 127 10.49 3.33 -8.50
CA MET A 127 9.86 2.88 -7.26
C MET A 127 10.86 2.80 -6.09
N MET A 128 11.98 2.11 -6.28
CA MET A 128 13.01 1.92 -5.26
C MET A 128 13.67 3.23 -4.85
N LYS A 129 13.83 4.18 -5.76
CA LYS A 129 14.34 5.51 -5.46
C LYS A 129 13.46 6.21 -4.43
N VAL A 130 12.14 6.26 -4.66
CA VAL A 130 11.17 6.84 -3.70
C VAL A 130 11.26 6.15 -2.33
N ILE A 131 11.26 4.82 -2.32
CA ILE A 131 11.28 4.03 -1.07
C ILE A 131 12.58 4.26 -0.29
N CYS A 132 13.73 4.19 -0.96
CA CYS A 132 15.03 4.24 -0.29
C CYS A 132 15.46 5.66 0.08
N GLU A 133 15.04 6.69 -0.65
CA GLU A 133 15.24 8.09 -0.26
C GLU A 133 14.48 8.41 1.04
N ALA A 134 13.22 7.95 1.15
CA ALA A 134 12.43 8.11 2.37
C ALA A 134 13.06 7.39 3.58
N ALA A 135 13.58 6.17 3.36
CA ALA A 135 14.27 5.43 4.40
C ALA A 135 15.60 6.09 4.83
N GLY A 136 16.35 6.64 3.89
CA GLY A 136 17.56 7.42 4.17
C GLY A 136 17.27 8.64 5.03
N ALA A 137 16.21 9.38 4.71
CA ALA A 137 15.76 10.53 5.50
C ALA A 137 15.33 10.12 6.92
N ALA A 138 14.64 8.99 7.08
CA ALA A 138 14.24 8.47 8.39
C ALA A 138 15.42 8.02 9.26
N SER A 139 16.48 7.47 8.64
CA SER A 139 17.69 7.03 9.36
C SER A 139 18.55 8.18 9.88
N GLN A 140 18.45 9.39 9.31
CA GLN A 140 19.23 10.55 9.74
C GLN A 140 18.60 11.32 10.91
N ASN A 141 17.34 11.02 11.25
CA ASN A 141 16.59 11.69 12.31
C ASN A 141 16.48 10.86 13.61
N ASN A 142 17.21 9.73 13.70
CA ASN A 142 17.37 8.90 14.91
C ASN A 142 18.82 8.98 15.41
#